data_AF-Q6MDX2-F1
#
_entry.id   AF-Q6MDX2-F1
#
_cell.length_a   1.000
_cell.length_b   1.000
_cell.length_c   1.000
_cell.angle_alpha   90.00
_cell.angle_beta   90.00
_cell.angle_gamma   90.00
#
_symmetry.space_group_name_H-M   'P 1'
#
loop_
_entity.id
_entity.type
_entity.pdbx_description
1 polymer ?
#
loop_
_entity_poly.entity_id
_entity_poly.type
_entity_poly.pdbx_seq_one_letter_code
_entity_poly.pdbx_strand_id
1 'polypeptide(L)'
;MTQKFESSFEENGHIIYSFPETCVIMKCTIKELMALGFSQHKSGTLILIASTIVNEKTFCDLDKLSNEEIIKLLCGIKGIGRWSAEYTLLRGLGKTEILPGDDVAINKSVINLLKLRKNQILTGLKKLKRNGILMQD
;
A
#
# COMPACT_ATOMS: atom_id res chain seq x y z
N MET A 1 10.08 14.64 -0.02
CA MET A 1 8.82 14.74 -0.77
C MET A 1 8.01 15.93 -0.28
N THR A 2 7.65 15.97 1.00
CA THR A 2 6.86 17.04 1.63
C THR A 2 7.45 18.44 1.45
N GLN A 3 8.74 18.63 1.75
CA GLN A 3 9.41 19.94 1.62
C GLN A 3 9.43 20.56 0.20
N LYS A 4 9.21 19.77 -0.86
CA LYS A 4 9.36 20.24 -2.25
C LYS A 4 8.04 20.59 -2.92
N PHE A 5 6.91 20.14 -2.39
CA PHE A 5 5.64 20.08 -3.13
C PHE A 5 4.43 20.64 -2.36
N GLU A 6 4.64 21.45 -1.31
CA GLU A 6 3.57 21.80 -0.38
C GLU A 6 3.51 23.24 0.13
N SER A 7 2.33 23.54 0.67
CA SER A 7 2.03 24.57 1.66
C SER A 7 2.66 24.22 3.01
N SER A 8 3.35 25.17 3.63
CA SER A 8 3.78 25.08 5.02
C SER A 8 3.03 26.10 5.87
N PHE A 9 2.91 25.82 7.16
CA PHE A 9 2.39 26.79 8.13
C PHE A 9 3.25 26.78 9.39
N GLU A 10 3.29 27.93 10.06
CA GLU A 10 4.02 28.11 11.31
C GLU A 10 3.06 27.88 12.48
N GLU A 11 3.41 26.94 13.36
CA GLU A 11 2.67 26.66 14.58
C GLU A 11 3.65 26.55 15.74
N ASN A 12 3.48 27.38 16.77
CA ASN A 12 4.35 27.42 17.96
C ASN A 12 5.86 27.57 17.64
N GLY A 13 6.21 28.33 16.60
CA GLY A 13 7.60 28.53 16.17
C GLY A 13 8.20 27.36 15.37
N HIS A 14 7.39 26.37 15.00
CA HIS A 14 7.79 25.26 14.13
C HIS A 14 7.13 25.36 12.75
N ILE A 15 7.92 25.11 11.70
CA ILE A 15 7.40 24.98 10.33
C ILE A 15 6.91 23.55 10.15
N ILE A 16 5.61 23.39 9.94
CA ILE A 16 4.97 22.11 9.66
C ILE A 16 4.73 22.02 8.16
N TYR A 17 5.11 20.88 7.58
CA TYR A 17 4.81 20.50 6.21
C TYR A 17 3.69 19.47 6.24
N SER A 18 2.65 19.70 5.45
CA SER A 18 1.56 18.76 5.16
C SER A 18 2.01 17.51 4.37
N PHE A 19 1.08 16.83 3.68
CA PHE A 19 1.40 15.86 2.62
C PHE A 19 0.91 16.47 1.29
N PRO A 20 1.57 16.26 0.13
CA PRO A 20 1.18 16.99 -1.06
C PRO A 20 -0.17 16.52 -1.57
N GLU A 21 -0.99 17.49 -1.97
CA GLU A 21 -2.27 17.25 -2.62
C GLU A 21 -2.12 16.38 -3.87
N THR A 22 -3.12 15.55 -4.14
CA THR A 22 -3.04 14.57 -5.23
C THR A 22 -2.86 15.24 -6.60
N CYS A 23 -3.48 16.42 -6.79
CA CYS A 23 -3.36 17.21 -8.00
C CYS A 23 -1.93 17.75 -8.24
N VAL A 24 -1.12 17.91 -7.18
CA VAL A 24 0.29 18.30 -7.28
C VAL A 24 1.10 17.11 -7.79
N ILE A 25 0.93 15.93 -7.17
CA ILE A 25 1.63 14.70 -7.57
C ILE A 25 1.31 14.34 -9.03
N MET A 26 0.06 14.51 -9.46
CA MET A 26 -0.37 14.24 -10.85
C MET A 26 0.40 15.10 -11.87
N LYS A 27 0.78 16.34 -11.50
CA LYS A 27 1.49 17.27 -12.39
C LYS A 27 3.01 17.08 -12.37
N CYS A 28 3.54 16.28 -11.45
CA CYS A 28 4.97 16.01 -11.40
C CYS A 28 5.44 15.21 -12.62
N THR A 29 6.66 15.47 -13.04
CA THR A 29 7.40 14.62 -13.98
C THR A 29 8.09 13.48 -13.25
N ILE A 30 8.36 12.39 -13.97
CA ILE A 30 9.16 11.27 -13.45
C ILE A 30 10.53 11.75 -12.93
N LYS A 31 11.18 12.68 -13.65
CA LYS A 31 12.49 13.22 -13.25
C LYS A 31 12.44 13.95 -11.92
N GLU A 32 11.39 14.73 -11.67
CA GLU A 32 11.23 15.46 -10.40
C GLU A 32 11.05 14.52 -9.21
N LEU A 33 10.28 13.43 -9.38
CA LEU A 33 10.11 12.40 -8.35
C LEU A 33 11.39 11.58 -8.16
N MET A 34 12.12 11.27 -9.22
CA MET A 34 13.43 10.60 -9.11
C MET A 34 14.45 11.45 -8.35
N ALA A 35 14.43 12.78 -8.54
CA ALA A 35 15.27 13.70 -7.78
C ALA A 35 14.93 13.72 -6.27
N LEU A 36 13.78 13.16 -5.86
CA LEU A 36 13.42 12.93 -4.46
C LEU A 36 13.81 11.54 -3.93
N GLY A 37 14.44 10.69 -4.74
CA GLY A 37 14.85 9.33 -4.36
C GLY A 37 13.85 8.22 -4.72
N PHE A 38 12.79 8.52 -5.47
CA PHE A 38 11.93 7.48 -6.03
C PHE A 38 12.61 6.79 -7.21
N SER A 39 12.35 5.49 -7.40
CA SER A 39 12.74 4.82 -8.64
C SER A 39 11.86 5.30 -9.80
N GLN A 40 12.31 5.07 -11.04
CA GLN A 40 11.53 5.39 -12.23
C GLN A 40 10.14 4.71 -12.22
N HIS A 41 10.09 3.42 -11.87
CA HIS A 41 8.82 2.68 -11.79
C HIS A 41 7.90 3.24 -10.70
N LYS A 42 8.41 3.49 -9.49
CA LYS A 42 7.60 4.08 -8.40
C LYS A 42 7.08 5.47 -8.77
N SER A 43 7.91 6.28 -9.43
CA SER A 43 7.52 7.60 -9.91
C SER A 43 6.37 7.52 -10.90
N GLY A 44 6.44 6.60 -11.88
CA GLY A 44 5.36 6.37 -12.83
C GLY A 44 4.07 5.88 -12.14
N THR A 45 4.17 4.94 -11.20
CA THR A 45 3.01 4.43 -10.45
C THR A 45 2.37 5.53 -9.59
N LEU A 46 3.15 6.39 -8.93
CA LEU A 46 2.63 7.52 -8.15
C LEU A 46 1.83 8.50 -9.00
N ILE A 47 2.37 8.91 -10.15
CA ILE A 47 1.68 9.82 -11.08
C ILE A 47 0.40 9.16 -11.60
N LEU A 48 0.45 7.87 -11.94
CA LEU A 48 -0.71 7.11 -12.39
C LEU A 48 -1.82 7.08 -11.33
N ILE A 49 -1.49 6.71 -10.09
CA ILE A 49 -2.45 6.70 -8.97
C ILE A 49 -3.06 8.08 -8.78
N ALA A 50 -2.22 9.13 -8.77
CA ALA A 50 -2.69 10.49 -8.60
C ALA A 50 -3.65 10.91 -9.73
N SER A 51 -3.33 10.56 -10.98
CA SER A 51 -4.21 10.79 -12.13
C SER A 51 -5.53 10.05 -12.00
N THR A 52 -5.52 8.77 -11.58
CA THR A 52 -6.73 7.99 -11.35
C THR A 52 -7.60 8.62 -10.27
N ILE A 53 -7.03 9.06 -9.14
CA ILE A 53 -7.80 9.73 -8.07
C ILE A 53 -8.43 11.05 -8.55
N VAL A 54 -7.68 11.86 -9.30
CA VAL A 54 -8.14 13.19 -9.71
C VAL A 54 -9.17 13.13 -10.83
N ASN A 55 -8.95 12.24 -11.82
CA ASN A 55 -9.77 12.19 -13.03
C ASN A 55 -10.88 11.14 -12.97
N GLU A 56 -10.75 10.13 -12.11
CA GLU A 56 -11.69 9.03 -11.99
C GLU A 56 -12.23 8.98 -10.56
N LYS A 57 -13.54 8.70 -10.39
CA LYS A 57 -14.13 8.47 -9.06
C LYS A 57 -13.86 7.05 -8.54
N THR A 58 -12.77 6.43 -9.00
CA THR A 58 -12.45 5.00 -8.82
C THR A 58 -12.34 4.60 -7.34
N PHE A 59 -12.00 5.53 -6.45
CA PHE A 59 -11.83 5.27 -5.02
C PHE A 59 -12.88 5.91 -4.11
N CYS A 60 -13.97 6.47 -4.66
CA CYS A 60 -14.97 7.20 -3.87
C CYS A 60 -15.91 6.32 -3.03
N ASP A 61 -15.96 5.01 -3.29
CA ASP A 61 -16.91 4.07 -2.67
C ASP A 61 -16.26 2.74 -2.25
N LEU A 62 -15.00 2.80 -1.80
CA LEU A 62 -14.25 1.60 -1.41
C LEU A 62 -14.89 0.85 -0.24
N ASP A 63 -15.68 1.53 0.60
CA ASP A 63 -16.42 0.97 1.72
C ASP A 63 -17.53 0.00 1.28
N LYS A 64 -18.03 0.12 0.05
CA LYS A 64 -19.07 -0.76 -0.52
C LYS A 64 -18.49 -2.04 -1.13
N LEU A 65 -17.18 -2.12 -1.27
CA LEU A 65 -16.49 -3.26 -1.84
C LEU A 65 -15.99 -4.20 -0.73
N SER A 66 -16.00 -5.50 -1.02
CA SER A 66 -15.31 -6.49 -0.19
C SER A 66 -13.79 -6.29 -0.25
N ASN A 67 -13.07 -6.81 0.75
CA ASN A 67 -11.60 -6.69 0.80
C ASN A 67 -10.93 -7.25 -0.47
N GLU A 68 -11.39 -8.38 -1.00
CA GLU A 68 -10.85 -8.98 -2.23
C GLU A 68 -11.15 -8.15 -3.49
N GLU A 69 -12.32 -7.49 -3.55
CA GLU A 69 -12.64 -6.57 -4.65
C GLU A 69 -11.73 -5.33 -4.63
N ILE A 70 -11.45 -4.78 -3.44
CA ILE A 70 -10.50 -3.67 -3.28
C ILE A 70 -9.09 -4.13 -3.67
N ILE A 71 -8.65 -5.32 -3.23
CA ILE A 71 -7.35 -5.87 -3.60
C ILE A 71 -7.24 -6.00 -5.12
N LYS A 72 -8.27 -6.55 -5.78
CA LYS A 72 -8.30 -6.71 -7.24
C LYS A 72 -8.26 -5.36 -7.95
N LEU A 73 -9.01 -4.37 -7.46
CA LEU A 73 -9.02 -3.01 -7.97
C LEU A 73 -7.62 -2.38 -7.89
N LEU A 74 -6.98 -2.45 -6.71
CA LEU A 74 -5.65 -1.89 -6.49
C LEU A 74 -4.57 -2.60 -7.31
N CYS A 75 -4.62 -3.94 -7.40
CA CYS A 75 -3.69 -4.72 -8.22
C CYS A 75 -3.85 -4.45 -9.73
N GLY A 76 -4.99 -3.90 -10.16
CA GLY A 76 -5.18 -3.43 -11.53
C GLY A 76 -4.28 -2.25 -11.91
N ILE A 77 -3.74 -1.53 -10.92
CA ILE A 77 -2.86 -0.39 -11.14
C ILE A 77 -1.43 -0.88 -11.37
N LYS A 78 -0.85 -0.50 -12.50
CA LYS A 78 0.53 -0.90 -12.86
C LYS A 78 1.53 -0.48 -11.77
N GLY A 79 2.20 -1.48 -11.20
CA GLY A 79 3.21 -1.31 -10.15
C GLY A 79 2.69 -1.52 -8.73
N ILE A 80 1.39 -1.81 -8.55
CA ILE A 80 0.81 -2.24 -7.29
C ILE A 80 0.58 -3.76 -7.34
N GLY A 81 1.30 -4.49 -6.48
CA GLY A 81 1.10 -5.92 -6.28
C GLY A 81 0.22 -6.20 -5.06
N ARG A 82 -0.11 -7.49 -4.86
CA ARG A 82 -0.98 -7.95 -3.77
C ARG A 82 -0.51 -7.47 -2.40
N TRP A 83 0.78 -7.60 -2.08
CA TRP A 83 1.34 -7.13 -0.81
C TRP A 83 1.05 -5.64 -0.56
N SER A 84 1.26 -4.77 -1.57
CA SER A 84 0.99 -3.33 -1.43
C SER A 84 -0.50 -3.06 -1.28
N ALA A 85 -1.35 -3.80 -2.00
CA ALA A 85 -2.80 -3.67 -1.89
C ALA A 85 -3.29 -4.06 -0.49
N GLU A 86 -2.86 -5.22 0.03
CA GLU A 86 -3.18 -5.69 1.39
C GLU A 86 -2.67 -4.69 2.45
N TYR A 87 -1.48 -4.11 2.24
CA TYR A 87 -0.95 -3.08 3.13
C TYR A 87 -1.79 -1.78 3.11
N THR A 88 -2.29 -1.39 1.93
CA THR A 88 -3.23 -0.27 1.79
C THR A 88 -4.55 -0.55 2.51
N LEU A 89 -5.11 -1.77 2.42
CA LEU A 89 -6.29 -2.14 3.20
C LEU A 89 -6.03 -1.98 4.71
N LEU A 90 -4.90 -2.51 5.20
CA LEU A 90 -4.53 -2.46 6.61
C LEU A 90 -4.31 -1.03 7.12
N ARG A 91 -3.43 -0.27 6.46
CA ARG A 91 -2.94 1.03 6.96
C ARG A 91 -3.67 2.23 6.38
N GLY A 92 -4.21 2.11 5.17
CA GLY A 92 -4.95 3.17 4.49
C GLY A 92 -6.45 3.11 4.77
N LEU A 93 -7.04 1.91 4.87
CA LEU A 93 -8.48 1.71 5.07
C LEU A 93 -8.85 1.14 6.46
N GLY A 94 -7.87 0.87 7.32
CA GLY A 94 -8.11 0.39 8.68
C GLY A 94 -8.66 -1.03 8.78
N LYS A 95 -8.52 -1.87 7.73
CA LYS A 95 -8.95 -3.27 7.72
C LYS A 95 -7.96 -4.15 8.49
N THR A 96 -8.05 -4.12 9.82
CA THR A 96 -7.11 -4.78 10.74
C THR A 96 -7.09 -6.32 10.65
N GLU A 97 -8.10 -6.91 10.03
CA GLU A 97 -8.19 -8.34 9.75
C GLU A 97 -7.32 -8.78 8.55
N ILE A 98 -6.84 -7.82 7.74
CA ILE A 98 -5.97 -8.08 6.60
C ILE A 98 -4.51 -7.84 6.99
N LEU A 99 -3.66 -8.83 6.74
CA LEU A 99 -2.21 -8.74 6.88
C LEU A 99 -1.56 -9.16 5.57
N PRO A 100 -0.52 -8.44 5.10
CA PRO A 100 0.16 -8.84 3.87
C PRO A 100 0.83 -10.21 4.02
N GLY A 101 0.32 -11.22 3.31
CA GLY A 101 0.73 -12.63 3.52
C GLY A 101 2.18 -12.90 3.18
N ASP A 102 2.72 -12.19 2.19
CA ASP A 102 4.09 -12.33 1.72
C ASP A 102 5.09 -11.44 2.46
N ASP A 103 4.66 -10.76 3.54
CA ASP A 103 5.56 -9.91 4.30
C ASP A 103 6.57 -10.74 5.08
N VAL A 104 7.85 -10.61 4.70
CA VAL A 104 8.94 -11.39 5.30
C VAL A 104 9.13 -11.06 6.79
N ALA A 105 8.92 -9.80 7.19
CA ALA A 105 9.09 -9.40 8.58
C ALA A 105 7.94 -9.93 9.44
N ILE A 106 6.68 -9.82 8.97
CA ILE A 106 5.52 -10.41 9.63
C ILE A 106 5.70 -11.92 9.76
N ASN A 107 6.03 -12.60 8.67
CA ASN A 107 6.24 -14.05 8.67
C ASN A 107 7.33 -14.47 9.67
N LYS A 108 8.48 -13.80 9.68
CA LYS A 108 9.54 -14.07 10.67
C LYS A 108 9.06 -13.82 12.10
N SER A 109 8.30 -12.75 12.32
CA SER A 109 7.81 -12.38 13.65
C SER A 109 6.80 -13.38 14.19
N VAL A 110 5.86 -13.84 13.34
CA VAL A 110 4.88 -14.88 13.68
C VAL A 110 5.57 -16.20 14.01
N ILE A 111 6.56 -16.60 13.21
CA ILE A 111 7.35 -17.82 13.45
C ILE A 111 8.04 -17.76 14.82
N ASN A 112 8.68 -16.63 15.12
CA ASN A 112 9.38 -16.42 16.38
C ASN A 112 8.42 -16.38 17.58
N LEU A 113 7.32 -15.63 17.46
CA LEU A 113 6.31 -15.47 18.50
C LEU A 113 5.64 -16.80 18.86
N LEU A 114 5.26 -17.58 17.85
CA LEU A 114 4.57 -18.85 18.02
C LEU A 114 5.54 -20.03 18.23
N LYS A 115 6.86 -19.78 18.26
CA LYS A 115 7.93 -20.79 18.38
C LYS A 115 7.77 -21.96 17.39
N LEU A 116 7.25 -21.67 16.20
CA LEU A 116 6.90 -22.72 15.24
C LEU A 116 8.18 -23.30 14.62
N ARG A 117 8.28 -24.63 14.59
CA ARG A 117 9.32 -25.31 13.81
C ARG A 117 9.00 -25.21 12.31
N LYS A 118 10.03 -25.19 11.47
CA LYS A 118 9.93 -25.07 9.99
C LYS A 118 8.91 -26.01 9.36
N ASN A 119 8.79 -27.23 9.88
CA ASN A 119 7.82 -28.24 9.44
C ASN A 119 6.37 -27.91 9.85
N GLN A 120 6.14 -27.36 11.03
CA GLN A 120 4.81 -26.96 11.51
C GLN A 120 4.23 -25.78 10.72
N ILE A 121 5.10 -24.87 10.26
CA ILE A 121 4.73 -23.73 9.41
C ILE A 121 4.22 -24.23 8.05
N LEU A 122 4.95 -25.14 7.41
CA LEU A 122 4.53 -25.72 6.12
C LEU A 122 3.21 -26.49 6.24
N THR A 123 3.00 -27.20 7.36
CA THR A 123 1.73 -27.90 7.62
C THR A 123 0.58 -26.92 7.90
N GLY A 124 0.82 -25.87 8.67
CA GLY A 124 -0.17 -24.83 8.99
C GLY A 124 -0.58 -24.02 7.76
N LEU A 125 0.39 -23.57 6.96
CA LEU A 125 0.15 -22.83 5.71
C LEU A 125 -0.61 -23.69 4.68
N LYS A 126 -0.30 -24.98 4.55
CA LYS A 126 -1.09 -25.91 3.72
C LYS A 126 -2.53 -26.05 4.23
N LYS A 127 -2.74 -26.06 5.54
CA LYS A 127 -4.07 -26.16 6.16
C LYS A 127 -4.88 -24.88 5.96
N LEU A 128 -4.24 -23.71 6.04
CA LEU A 128 -4.86 -22.40 5.78
C LEU A 128 -5.18 -22.20 4.29
N LYS A 129 -4.29 -22.59 3.37
CA LYS A 129 -4.56 -22.62 1.92
C LYS A 129 -5.71 -23.59 1.59
N ARG A 130 -5.77 -24.76 2.23
CA ARG A 130 -6.86 -25.74 2.05
C ARG A 130 -8.21 -25.27 2.58
N ASN A 131 -8.21 -24.41 3.61
CA ASN A 131 -9.41 -23.85 4.22
C ASN A 131 -9.82 -22.50 3.59
N GLY A 132 -9.17 -22.06 2.51
CA GLY A 132 -9.51 -20.83 1.80
C GLY A 132 -9.12 -19.53 2.50
N ILE A 133 -8.30 -19.60 3.57
CA ILE A 133 -7.90 -18.43 4.37
C ILE A 133 -6.67 -17.73 3.76
N LEU A 134 -5.85 -18.46 2.99
CA LEU A 134 -4.83 -17.88 2.11
C LEU A 134 -5.11 -18.29 0.66
N MET A 135 -5.09 -17.34 -0.27
CA MET A 135 -5.24 -17.63 -1.69
C MET A 135 -4.06 -18.47 -2.23
N GLN A 136 -4.36 -19.35 -3.19
CA GLN A 136 -3.36 -20.09 -3.94
C GLN A 136 -2.77 -19.19 -5.03
N ASP A 137 -1.49 -19.37 -5.32
CA ASP A 137 -0.72 -18.62 -6.32
C ASP A 137 -1.29 -18.80 -7.74
#